data_AF-A0A960X6F5-F1
#
_entry.id   AF-A0A960X6F5-F1
#
_cell.length_a   1.000
_cell.length_b   1.000
_cell.length_c   1.000
_cell.angle_alpha   90.00
_cell.angle_beta   90.00
_cell.angle_gamma   90.00
#
_symmetry.space_group_name_H-M   'P 1'
#
loop_
_entity.id
_entity.type
_entity.pdbx_description
1 polymer ?
#
loop_
_entity_poly.entity_id
_entity_poly.type
_entity_poly.pdbx_seq_one_letter_code
_entity_poly.pdbx_strand_id
1 'polypeptide(L)'
;MRPDLKISICIVATALTLYAYIDKQNQLTELKRTIPKLEKEVRTIRETNIRLHYDIDRFESPLHLMELARKPEYGHLRYPYVRDVLMVPRKKEEGGE
;
A
#
# COMPACT_ATOMS: atom_id res chain seq x y z
N MET A 1 -24.51 27.74 54.20
CA MET A 1 -24.01 26.76 53.21
C MET A 1 -22.53 26.56 53.47
N ARG A 2 -22.12 25.39 54.00
CA ARG A 2 -20.77 25.19 54.59
C ARG A 2 -19.67 25.33 53.52
N PRO A 3 -18.55 26.01 53.82
CA PRO A 3 -17.47 26.25 52.86
C PRO A 3 -16.85 24.95 52.34
N ASP A 4 -16.84 23.88 53.14
CA ASP A 4 -16.30 22.57 52.79
C ASP A 4 -17.04 21.94 51.58
N LEU A 5 -18.34 22.18 51.47
CA LEU A 5 -19.17 21.68 50.36
C LEU A 5 -18.83 22.37 49.03
N LYS A 6 -18.42 23.65 49.08
CA LYS A 6 -18.04 24.39 47.86
C LYS A 6 -16.70 23.90 47.32
N ILE A 7 -15.77 23.60 48.22
CA ILE A 7 -14.45 23.07 47.86
C ILE A 7 -14.59 21.67 47.27
N SER A 8 -15.40 20.79 47.86
CA SER A 8 -15.63 19.45 47.33
C SER A 8 -16.28 19.47 45.94
N ILE A 9 -17.27 20.33 45.72
CA ILE A 9 -17.88 20.52 44.38
C ILE A 9 -16.84 21.02 43.36
N CYS A 10 -15.97 21.95 43.75
CA CYS A 10 -14.92 22.47 42.87
C CYS A 10 -13.91 21.38 42.47
N ILE A 11 -13.50 20.54 43.42
CA ILE A 11 -12.59 19.42 43.18
C ILE A 11 -13.24 18.40 42.23
N VAL A 12 -14.50 18.06 42.46
CA VAL A 12 -15.24 17.11 41.60
C VAL A 12 -15.43 17.66 40.19
N ALA A 13 -15.81 18.93 40.06
CA ALA A 13 -15.94 19.58 38.76
C ALA A 13 -14.61 19.59 38.00
N THR A 14 -13.52 19.91 38.68
CA THR A 14 -12.17 19.92 38.09
C THR A 14 -11.76 18.50 37.67
N ALA A 15 -11.97 17.49 38.52
CA ALA A 15 -11.69 16.10 38.20
C ALA A 15 -12.48 15.59 37.00
N LEU A 16 -13.77 15.93 36.89
CA LEU A 16 -14.61 15.58 35.74
C LEU A 16 -14.13 16.23 34.45
N THR A 17 -13.79 17.53 34.49
CA THR A 17 -13.25 18.22 33.31
C THR A 17 -11.92 17.65 32.85
N LEU A 18 -11.04 17.28 33.79
CA LEU A 18 -9.75 16.70 33.51
C LEU A 18 -9.89 15.29 32.91
N TYR A 19 -10.80 14.48 33.46
CA TYR A 19 -11.11 13.16 32.94
C TYR A 19 -11.64 13.23 31.50
N ALA A 20 -12.62 14.12 31.23
CA ALA A 20 -13.16 14.32 29.90
C ALA A 20 -12.11 14.82 28.89
N TYR A 21 -11.15 15.63 29.35
CA TYR A 21 -10.05 16.11 28.52
C TYR A 21 -9.08 14.97 28.15
N ILE A 22 -8.70 14.13 29.12
CA ILE A 22 -7.83 12.97 28.88
C ILE A 22 -8.52 11.96 27.96
N ASP A 23 -9.81 11.71 28.14
CA ASP A 23 -10.57 10.78 27.29
C ASP A 23 -10.57 11.23 25.82
N LYS A 24 -10.78 12.53 25.56
CA LYS A 24 -10.65 13.09 24.21
C LYS A 24 -9.24 12.93 23.62
N GLN A 25 -8.19 13.06 24.44
CA GLN A 25 -6.82 12.83 23.98
C GLN A 25 -6.55 11.34 23.70
N ASN A 26 -7.12 10.44 24.48
CA ASN A 26 -6.99 8.99 24.27
C ASN A 26 -7.63 8.56 22.96
N GLN A 27 -8.81 9.08 22.59
CA GLN A 27 -9.45 8.78 21.31
C GLN A 27 -8.58 9.20 20.11
N LEU A 28 -7.96 10.39 20.18
CA LEU A 28 -7.03 10.85 19.17
C LEU A 28 -5.75 10.01 19.10
N THR A 29 -5.28 9.53 20.25
CA THR A 29 -4.08 8.70 20.36
C THR A 29 -4.33 7.28 19.83
N GLU A 30 -5.51 6.72 20.09
CA GLU A 30 -5.92 5.42 19.59
C GLU A 30 -6.02 5.42 18.06
N LEU A 31 -6.65 6.45 17.49
CA LEU A 31 -6.74 6.61 16.04
C LEU A 31 -5.37 6.82 15.38
N LYS A 32 -4.48 7.60 16.02
CA LYS A 32 -3.10 7.76 15.55
C LYS A 32 -2.28 6.49 15.64
N ARG A 33 -2.65 5.54 16.50
CA ARG A 33 -1.95 4.26 16.65
C ARG A 33 -2.29 3.26 15.54
N THR A 34 -3.48 3.37 14.93
CA THR A 34 -3.91 2.49 13.83
C THR A 34 -3.33 2.90 12.47
N ILE A 35 -3.09 4.20 12.25
CA ILE A 35 -2.52 4.74 11.01
C ILE A 35 -1.15 4.12 10.64
N PRO A 36 -0.13 4.06 11.53
CA PRO A 36 1.18 3.51 11.18
C PRO A 36 1.18 2.00 10.95
N LYS A 37 0.17 1.27 11.45
CA LYS A 37 0.01 -0.16 11.14
C LYS A 37 -0.44 -0.34 9.69
N LEU A 38 -1.47 0.41 9.29
CA LEU A 38 -2.01 0.35 7.93
C LEU A 38 -0.98 0.86 6.91
N GLU A 39 -0.23 1.91 7.23
CA GLU A 39 0.84 2.43 6.38
C GLU A 39 1.95 1.40 6.13
N LYS A 40 2.31 0.62 7.16
CA LYS A 40 3.27 -0.48 7.00
C LYS A 40 2.76 -1.57 6.07
N GLU A 41 1.50 -1.97 6.20
CA GLU A 41 0.90 -2.99 5.33
C GLU A 41 0.79 -2.53 3.88
N VAL A 42 0.36 -1.28 3.66
CA VAL A 42 0.32 -0.71 2.31
C VAL A 42 1.73 -0.63 1.70
N ARG A 43 2.73 -0.28 2.51
CA ARG A 43 4.12 -0.22 2.06
C ARG A 43 4.67 -1.59 1.67
N THR A 44 4.42 -2.64 2.47
CA THR A 44 4.87 -4.00 2.13
C THR A 44 4.21 -4.53 0.88
N ILE A 45 2.91 -4.26 0.70
CA ILE A 45 2.18 -4.61 -0.53
C ILE A 45 2.75 -3.86 -1.74
N ARG A 46 3.10 -2.58 -1.58
CA ARG A 46 3.70 -1.80 -2.68
C ARG A 46 5.10 -2.28 -3.04
N GLU A 47 5.93 -2.60 -2.05
CA GLU A 47 7.28 -3.13 -2.27
C GLU A 47 7.24 -4.50 -2.96
N THR A 48 6.31 -5.38 -2.56
CA THR A 48 6.11 -6.67 -3.24
C THR A 48 5.60 -6.52 -4.65
N ASN A 49 4.67 -5.59 -4.89
CA ASN A 49 4.17 -5.29 -6.23
C ASN A 49 5.28 -4.76 -7.16
N ILE A 50 6.13 -3.85 -6.68
CA ILE A 50 7.30 -3.34 -7.43
C ILE A 50 8.26 -4.48 -7.77
N ARG A 51 8.56 -5.35 -6.80
CA ARG A 51 9.43 -6.50 -7.01
C ARG A 51 8.84 -7.46 -8.05
N LEU A 52 7.56 -7.78 -7.93
CA LEU A 52 6.85 -8.65 -8.88
C LEU A 52 6.84 -8.05 -10.27
N HIS A 53 6.59 -6.74 -10.41
CA HIS A 53 6.70 -6.04 -11.69
C HIS A 53 8.10 -6.12 -12.27
N TYR A 54 9.13 -5.90 -11.46
CA TYR A 54 10.51 -6.04 -11.91
C TYR A 54 10.84 -7.47 -12.38
N ASP A 55 10.37 -8.47 -11.63
CA ASP A 55 10.57 -9.88 -12.00
C ASP A 55 9.81 -10.20 -13.31
N ILE A 56 8.57 -9.72 -13.46
CA ILE A 56 7.79 -9.84 -14.71
C ILE A 56 8.53 -9.17 -15.86
N ASP A 57 8.95 -7.91 -15.72
CA ASP A 57 9.67 -7.17 -16.75
C ASP A 57 10.97 -7.89 -17.17
N ARG A 58 11.64 -8.55 -16.21
CA ARG A 58 12.82 -9.36 -16.48
C ARG A 58 12.48 -10.65 -17.22
N PHE A 59 11.39 -11.32 -16.85
CA PHE A 59 10.90 -12.51 -17.56
C PHE A 59 10.38 -12.18 -18.96
N GLU A 60 9.72 -11.04 -19.13
CA GLU A 60 9.23 -10.53 -20.41
C GLU A 60 10.33 -9.87 -21.25
N SER A 61 11.54 -9.70 -20.70
CA SER A 61 12.65 -9.17 -21.47
C SER A 61 12.95 -10.12 -22.64
N PRO A 62 12.95 -9.61 -23.89
CA PRO A 62 13.08 -10.45 -25.08
C PRO A 62 14.41 -11.21 -25.11
N LEU A 63 15.45 -10.65 -24.46
CA LEU A 63 16.75 -11.30 -24.30
C LEU A 63 16.63 -12.58 -23.46
N HIS A 64 15.91 -12.52 -22.33
CA HIS A 64 15.72 -13.67 -21.44
C HIS A 64 14.81 -14.74 -22.05
N LEU A 65 13.77 -14.33 -22.78
CA LEU A 65 12.93 -15.24 -23.57
C LEU A 65 13.72 -15.95 -24.69
N MET A 66 14.63 -15.24 -25.35
CA MET A 66 15.53 -15.85 -26.35
C MET A 66 16.55 -16.81 -25.72
N GLU A 67 17.03 -16.53 -24.51
CA GLU A 67 17.89 -17.45 -23.75
C GLU A 67 17.15 -18.73 -23.31
N LEU A 68 15.90 -18.61 -22.83
CA LEU A 68 15.08 -19.77 -22.50
C LEU A 68 14.78 -20.63 -23.72
N ALA A 69 14.46 -20.02 -24.87
CA ALA A 69 14.19 -20.73 -26.12
C ALA A 69 15.39 -21.56 -26.63
N ARG A 70 16.62 -21.24 -26.19
CA ARG A 70 17.83 -22.01 -26.52
C ARG A 70 18.05 -23.24 -25.63
N LYS A 71 17.33 -23.39 -24.52
CA LYS A 71 17.46 -24.58 -23.67
C LYS A 71 16.76 -25.78 -24.33
N PRO A 72 17.35 -26.99 -24.24
CA PRO A 72 16.81 -28.18 -24.90
C PRO A 72 15.42 -28.58 -24.40
N GLU A 73 15.06 -28.19 -23.18
CA GLU A 73 13.75 -28.39 -22.56
C GLU A 73 12.62 -27.72 -23.35
N TYR A 74 12.89 -26.59 -24.00
CA TYR A 74 11.91 -25.85 -24.81
C TYR A 74 12.05 -26.12 -26.32
N GLY A 75 12.90 -27.06 -26.73
CA GLY A 75 13.12 -27.41 -28.14
C GLY A 75 11.88 -27.98 -28.86
N HIS A 76 10.85 -28.36 -28.11
CA HIS A 76 9.56 -28.80 -28.63
C HIS A 76 8.60 -27.64 -28.94
N LEU A 77 8.87 -26.41 -28.46
CA LEU A 77 8.10 -25.23 -28.87
C LEU A 77 8.44 -24.88 -30.33
N ARG A 78 7.48 -25.11 -31.22
CA ARG A 78 7.56 -24.60 -32.59
C ARG A 78 7.47 -23.08 -32.59
N TYR A 79 8.31 -22.43 -33.40
CA TYR A 79 8.18 -21.00 -33.65
C TYR A 79 6.78 -20.73 -34.24
N PRO A 80 6.02 -19.77 -33.69
CA PRO A 80 4.69 -19.44 -34.21
C PRO A 80 4.83 -18.94 -35.65
N TYR A 81 3.85 -19.27 -36.51
CA TYR A 81 3.82 -18.71 -37.84
C TYR A 81 3.42 -17.23 -37.74
N VAL A 82 3.84 -16.40 -38.71
CA VAL A 82 3.59 -14.94 -38.69
C VAL A 82 2.09 -14.59 -38.55
N ARG A 83 1.21 -15.48 -39.04
CA ARG A 83 -0.25 -15.41 -38.91
C ARG A 83 -0.79 -15.60 -37.48
N ASP A 84 0.00 -16.19 -36.59
CA ASP A 84 -0.35 -16.44 -35.19
C ASP A 84 0.17 -15.32 -34.26
N VAL A 85 0.92 -14.35 -34.81
CA VAL A 85 1.51 -13.25 -34.05
C VAL A 85 0.60 -12.03 -34.12
N LEU A 86 -0.11 -11.74 -33.02
CA LEU A 86 -0.89 -10.52 -32.85
C LEU A 86 0.04 -9.38 -32.42
N MET A 87 0.43 -8.50 -33.35
CA MET A 87 1.14 -7.27 -33.00
C MET A 87 0.15 -6.23 -32.47
N VAL A 88 0.32 -5.82 -31.21
CA VAL A 88 -0.46 -4.73 -30.61
C VAL A 88 0.04 -3.40 -31.21
N PRO A 89 -0.81 -2.64 -31.92
CA PRO A 89 -0.40 -1.35 -32.46
C PRO A 89 -0.08 -0.39 -31.31
N ARG A 90 1.12 0.21 -31.32
CA ARG A 90 1.46 1.28 -30.37
C ARG A 90 0.45 2.41 -30.54
N LYS A 91 -0.30 2.69 -29.48
CA LYS A 91 -1.16 3.87 -29.38
C LYS A 91 -0.27 5.10 -29.56
N LYS A 92 -0.49 5.89 -30.61
CA LYS A 92 0.12 7.21 -30.72
C LYS A 92 -0.33 8.00 -29.49
N GLU A 93 0.61 8.40 -28.66
CA GLU A 93 0.37 9.49 -27.72
C GLU A 93 0.09 10.73 -28.58
N GLU A 94 -1.18 11.11 -28.66
CA GLU A 94 -1.55 12.46 -29.07
C GLU A 94 -1.01 13.39 -27.99
N GLY A 95 0.12 14.02 -28.30
CA GLY A 95 0.57 15.22 -27.60
C GLY A 95 -0.53 16.27 -27.74
N GLY A 96 -1.20 16.57 -26.63
CA GLY A 96 -2.07 17.72 -26.50
C GLY A 96 -1.24 18.99 -26.48
N GLU A 97 -1.61 19.89 -27.38
CA GLU A 97 -1.18 21.28 -27.52
C GLU A 97 -1.28 22.09 -26.22
#